data_AF-A0A533XPA3-F1
#
_entry.id   AF-A0A533XPA3-F1
#
_cell.length_a   1.000
_cell.length_b   1.000
_cell.length_c   1.000
_cell.angle_alpha   90.00
_cell.angle_beta   90.00
_cell.angle_gamma   90.00
#
_symmetry.space_group_name_H-M   'P 1'
#
loop_
_entity.id
_entity.type
_entity.pdbx_description
1 polymer ?
#
loop_
_entity_poly.entity_id
_entity_poly.type
_entity_poly.pdbx_seq_one_letter_code
_entity_poly.pdbx_strand_id
1 'polypeptide(L)'
;MALTATEIAKVTGELAPALAGGWIQKIYQPMDRTLVLEIRAPGRTHRLLISCYREAARLHFTTEAFQNPPTPPPFCQFLRAHLQGARIDQIEQIQGDRIVQLALTAKEGPCRLIAELTGKTSNLLVLDEAGQIRRDLNGVKGLVGQLYVPPTHQQRERGATDHARFSQDIPESPFPLSAAIEAHYHKAAAASIVERARTAKAGKLRKSIKK
;
A
#
# COMPACT_ATOMS: atom_id res chain seq x y z
N MET A 1 12.04 6.06 -1.29
CA MET A 1 12.23 5.11 -2.39
C MET A 1 11.32 3.92 -2.15
N ALA A 2 10.50 3.54 -3.14
CA ALA A 2 9.54 2.43 -3.08
C ALA A 2 10.20 1.11 -2.63
N LEU A 3 9.41 0.18 -2.08
CA LEU A 3 9.90 -1.15 -1.72
C LEU A 3 10.31 -1.94 -2.97
N THR A 4 11.34 -2.78 -2.87
CA THR A 4 11.79 -3.73 -3.90
C THR A 4 10.94 -5.00 -3.85
N ALA A 5 11.05 -5.86 -4.87
CA ALA A 5 10.33 -7.12 -4.90
C ALA A 5 10.73 -8.06 -3.75
N THR A 6 12.01 -8.12 -3.40
CA THR A 6 12.47 -8.92 -2.24
C THR A 6 12.00 -8.33 -0.91
N GLU A 7 11.93 -7.01 -0.77
CA GLU A 7 11.34 -6.38 0.41
C GLU A 7 9.84 -6.64 0.53
N ILE A 8 9.11 -6.65 -0.60
CA ILE A 8 7.71 -7.06 -0.65
C ILE A 8 7.55 -8.53 -0.22
N ALA A 9 8.43 -9.43 -0.68
CA ALA A 9 8.42 -10.83 -0.24
C ALA A 9 8.56 -10.94 1.28
N LYS A 10 9.56 -10.26 1.84
CA LYS A 10 9.83 -10.26 3.29
C LYS A 10 8.67 -9.69 4.10
N VAL A 11 8.11 -8.53 3.69
CA VAL A 11 7.00 -7.93 4.44
C VAL A 11 5.74 -8.77 4.31
N THR A 12 5.50 -9.40 3.16
CA THR A 12 4.35 -10.31 2.99
C THR A 12 4.48 -11.53 3.90
N GLY A 13 5.69 -12.06 4.10
CA GLY A 13 5.97 -13.12 5.07
C GLY A 13 5.68 -12.72 6.53
N GLU A 14 5.83 -11.44 6.89
CA GLU A 14 5.43 -10.92 8.21
C GLU A 14 3.91 -10.71 8.32
N LEU A 15 3.27 -10.23 7.25
CA LEU A 15 1.84 -9.92 7.21
C LEU A 15 0.95 -11.16 7.16
N ALA A 16 1.32 -12.16 6.37
CA ALA A 16 0.50 -13.34 6.10
C ALA A 16 0.04 -14.09 7.35
N PRO A 17 0.92 -14.54 8.25
CA PRO A 17 0.49 -15.26 9.45
C PRO A 17 -0.33 -14.38 10.40
N ALA A 18 -0.14 -13.07 10.39
CA ALA A 18 -0.85 -12.14 11.28
C ALA A 18 -2.24 -11.74 10.75
N LEU A 19 -2.46 -11.78 9.43
CA LEU A 19 -3.71 -11.35 8.81
C LEU A 19 -4.62 -12.50 8.38
N ALA A 20 -4.09 -13.72 8.20
CA ALA A 20 -4.88 -14.88 7.81
C ALA A 20 -6.03 -15.14 8.79
N GLY A 21 -7.25 -15.28 8.26
CA GLY A 21 -8.48 -15.45 9.03
C GLY A 21 -8.99 -14.17 9.71
N GLY A 22 -8.29 -13.04 9.58
CA GLY A 22 -8.70 -11.75 10.12
C GLY A 22 -9.85 -11.11 9.34
N TRP A 23 -10.54 -10.15 9.96
CA TRP A 23 -11.70 -9.46 9.40
C TRP A 23 -11.40 -7.98 9.19
N ILE A 24 -11.68 -7.45 8.01
CA ILE A 24 -11.53 -6.02 7.72
C ILE A 24 -12.64 -5.26 8.46
N GLN A 25 -12.31 -4.59 9.55
CA GLN A 25 -13.29 -3.85 10.36
C GLN A 25 -13.59 -2.47 9.81
N LYS A 26 -12.54 -1.73 9.42
CA LYS A 26 -12.66 -0.36 8.94
C LYS A 26 -11.70 -0.12 7.80
N ILE A 27 -12.12 0.73 6.88
CA ILE A 27 -11.38 1.09 5.68
C ILE A 27 -11.27 2.61 5.62
N TYR A 28 -10.05 3.09 5.47
CA TYR A 28 -9.73 4.51 5.41
C TYR A 28 -8.86 4.83 4.20
N GLN A 29 -9.05 6.01 3.63
CA GLN A 29 -8.18 6.55 2.59
C GLN A 29 -7.73 7.95 3.03
N PRO A 30 -6.70 8.04 3.90
CA PRO A 30 -6.26 9.33 4.46
C PRO A 30 -5.63 10.25 3.41
N MET A 31 -5.11 9.68 2.32
CA MET A 31 -4.54 10.42 1.20
C MET A 31 -4.95 9.77 -0.11
N ASP A 32 -4.90 10.52 -1.21
CA ASP A 32 -5.40 10.09 -2.53
C ASP A 32 -4.90 8.71 -2.97
N ARG A 33 -3.64 8.36 -2.66
CA ARG A 33 -3.03 7.06 -3.03
C ARG A 33 -2.58 6.23 -1.85
N THR A 34 -3.20 6.43 -0.68
CA THR A 34 -2.91 5.65 0.53
C THR A 34 -4.21 5.08 1.10
N LEU A 35 -4.24 3.76 1.25
CA LEU A 35 -5.31 3.01 1.89
C LEU A 35 -4.81 2.48 3.24
N VAL A 36 -5.66 2.54 4.26
CA VAL A 36 -5.41 1.92 5.56
C VAL A 36 -6.58 1.00 5.89
N LEU A 37 -6.27 -0.28 6.11
CA LEU A 37 -7.23 -1.30 6.53
C LEU A 37 -7.03 -1.58 8.02
N GLU A 38 -8.06 -1.40 8.83
CA GLU A 38 -8.10 -1.87 10.22
C GLU A 38 -8.63 -3.31 10.21
N ILE A 39 -7.79 -4.27 10.59
CA ILE A 39 -8.06 -5.69 10.46
C ILE A 39 -8.01 -6.33 11.84
N ARG A 40 -9.09 -7.00 12.23
CA ARG A 40 -9.16 -7.77 13.48
C ARG A 40 -8.82 -9.22 13.21
N ALA A 41 -7.64 -9.64 13.66
CA ALA A 41 -7.25 -11.05 13.74
C ALA A 41 -7.38 -11.50 15.22
N PRO A 42 -7.41 -12.81 15.56
CA PRO A 42 -7.51 -13.25 16.95
C PRO A 42 -6.50 -12.54 17.88
N GLY A 43 -6.95 -12.07 19.04
CA GLY A 43 -6.11 -11.37 20.02
C GLY A 43 -5.66 -9.94 19.70
N ARG A 44 -5.67 -9.47 18.44
CA ARG A 44 -5.18 -8.10 18.11
C ARG A 44 -5.90 -7.44 16.91
N THR A 45 -5.97 -6.11 16.94
CA THR A 45 -6.31 -5.29 15.77
C THR A 45 -5.04 -4.75 15.14
N HIS A 46 -4.88 -4.98 13.84
CA HIS A 46 -3.78 -4.51 13.02
C HIS A 46 -4.24 -3.38 12.12
N ARG A 47 -3.34 -2.46 11.79
CA ARG A 47 -3.56 -1.47 10.72
C ARG A 47 -2.58 -1.76 9.60
N LEU A 48 -3.10 -2.17 8.44
CA LEU A 48 -2.32 -2.40 7.23
C LEU A 48 -2.36 -1.14 6.38
N LEU A 49 -1.19 -0.53 6.14
CA LEU A 49 -1.05 0.59 5.22
C LEU A 49 -0.63 0.08 3.84
N ILE A 50 -1.34 0.54 2.81
CA ILE A 50 -1.00 0.35 1.40
C ILE A 50 -0.83 1.73 0.77
N SER A 51 0.36 2.01 0.22
CA SER A 51 0.63 3.26 -0.48
C SER A 51 1.04 2.96 -1.92
N CYS A 52 0.37 3.63 -2.87
CA CYS A 52 0.60 3.51 -4.31
C CYS A 52 1.30 4.74 -4.90
N TYR A 53 1.91 5.60 -4.07
CA TYR A 53 2.74 6.71 -4.54
C TYR A 53 4.01 6.20 -5.22
N ARG A 54 4.37 6.74 -6.39
CA ARG A 54 5.50 6.26 -7.22
C ARG A 54 6.81 6.07 -6.44
N GLU A 55 7.18 7.03 -5.61
CA GLU A 55 8.46 7.05 -4.87
C GLU A 55 8.36 6.41 -3.48
N ALA A 56 7.15 6.05 -3.05
CA ALA A 56 6.84 5.54 -1.73
C ALA A 56 5.83 4.39 -1.78
N ALA A 57 5.88 3.59 -2.85
CA ALA A 57 5.02 2.44 -3.03
C ALA A 57 5.44 1.36 -2.02
N ARG A 58 4.51 1.00 -1.12
CA ARG A 58 4.80 0.13 0.02
C ARG A 58 3.53 -0.50 0.61
N LEU A 59 3.76 -1.56 1.35
CA LEU A 59 2.78 -2.28 2.15
C LEU A 59 3.45 -2.65 3.47
N HIS A 60 2.84 -2.34 4.62
CA HIS A 60 3.35 -2.76 5.94
C HIS A 60 2.30 -2.50 7.03
N PHE A 61 2.48 -3.10 8.21
CA PHE A 61 1.73 -2.67 9.39
C PHE A 61 2.14 -1.27 9.83
N THR A 62 1.19 -0.50 10.34
CA THR A 62 1.40 0.86 10.83
C THR A 62 0.83 1.06 12.22
N THR A 63 1.51 1.86 13.02
CA THR A 63 1.01 2.35 14.31
C THR A 63 0.57 3.81 14.24
N GLU A 64 0.86 4.48 13.13
CA GLU A 64 0.55 5.88 12.86
C GLU A 64 -0.96 6.13 12.82
N ALA A 65 -1.40 7.20 13.48
CA ALA A 65 -2.75 7.71 13.39
C ALA A 65 -2.83 8.69 12.21
N PHE A 66 -3.72 8.43 11.26
CA PHE A 66 -3.92 9.29 10.11
C PHE A 66 -5.15 10.17 10.30
N GLN A 67 -5.04 11.44 9.90
CA GLN A 67 -6.21 12.29 9.72
C GLN A 67 -6.92 11.88 8.44
N ASN A 68 -8.21 11.56 8.57
CA ASN A 68 -9.03 11.17 7.42
C ASN A 68 -9.73 12.40 6.84
N PRO A 69 -9.92 12.45 5.51
CA PRO A 69 -10.74 13.50 4.92
C PRO A 69 -12.17 13.44 5.49
N PRO A 70 -12.84 14.60 5.67
CA PRO A 70 -14.17 14.66 6.26
C PRO A 70 -15.21 13.88 5.43
N THR A 71 -15.01 13.83 4.10
CA THR A 71 -15.80 13.00 3.19
C THR A 71 -14.91 11.89 2.62
N PRO A 72 -15.28 10.61 2.75
CA PRO A 72 -14.48 9.51 2.22
C PRO A 72 -14.45 9.58 0.68
N PRO A 73 -13.29 9.43 0.03
CA PRO A 73 -13.18 9.43 -1.43
C PRO A 73 -14.00 8.29 -2.06
N PRO A 74 -14.39 8.39 -3.35
CA PRO A 74 -15.25 7.41 -4.01
C PRO A 74 -14.71 5.97 -3.97
N PHE A 75 -13.40 5.78 -4.11
CA PHE A 75 -12.78 4.47 -4.01
C PHE A 75 -12.91 3.89 -2.60
N CYS A 76 -12.62 4.68 -1.56
CA CYS A 76 -12.84 4.29 -0.16
C CYS A 76 -14.30 3.92 0.11
N GLN A 77 -15.26 4.67 -0.43
CA GLN A 77 -16.69 4.36 -0.29
C GLN A 77 -17.04 3.01 -0.93
N PHE A 78 -16.53 2.75 -2.14
CA PHE A 78 -16.70 1.46 -2.81
C PHE A 78 -16.14 0.30 -1.97
N LEU A 79 -14.91 0.44 -1.45
CA LEU A 79 -14.33 -0.58 -0.60
C LEU A 79 -15.14 -0.80 0.68
N ARG A 80 -15.68 0.25 1.29
CA ARG A 80 -16.55 0.12 2.47
C ARG A 80 -17.82 -0.65 2.17
N ALA A 81 -18.44 -0.41 1.00
CA ALA A 81 -19.66 -1.10 0.61
C ALA A 81 -19.44 -2.59 0.33
N HIS A 82 -18.28 -2.97 -0.22
CA HIS A 82 -18.05 -4.32 -0.71
C HIS A 82 -17.08 -5.17 0.13
N LEU A 83 -16.11 -4.57 0.81
CA LEU A 83 -15.03 -5.29 1.51
C LEU A 83 -15.01 -5.06 3.02
N GLN A 84 -15.76 -4.09 3.56
CA GLN A 84 -15.86 -3.94 5.02
C GLN A 84 -16.64 -5.12 5.59
N GLY A 85 -16.06 -5.77 6.60
CA GLY A 85 -16.54 -7.04 7.13
C GLY A 85 -16.11 -8.26 6.32
N ALA A 86 -15.26 -8.12 5.30
CA ALA A 86 -14.71 -9.28 4.60
C ALA A 86 -13.64 -9.99 5.45
N ARG A 87 -13.62 -11.32 5.36
CA ARG A 87 -12.57 -12.16 5.94
C ARG A 87 -11.38 -12.22 4.97
N ILE A 88 -10.17 -12.10 5.50
CA ILE A 88 -8.93 -12.31 4.75
C ILE A 88 -8.62 -13.80 4.74
N ASP A 89 -8.67 -14.40 3.56
CA ASP A 89 -8.34 -15.81 3.36
C ASP A 89 -6.83 -16.00 3.30
N GLN A 90 -6.18 -15.18 2.49
CA GLN A 90 -4.76 -15.28 2.19
C GLN A 90 -4.23 -13.92 1.76
N ILE A 91 -2.95 -13.69 2.03
CA ILE A 91 -2.19 -12.58 1.46
C ILE A 91 -0.88 -13.13 0.91
N GLU A 92 -0.56 -12.79 -0.34
CA GLU A 92 0.59 -13.36 -1.03
C GLU A 92 1.18 -12.40 -2.06
N GLN A 93 2.45 -12.60 -2.38
CA GLN A 93 3.14 -11.91 -3.46
C GLN A 93 2.92 -12.66 -4.78
N ILE A 94 2.56 -11.94 -5.84
CA ILE A 94 2.32 -12.52 -7.16
C ILE A 94 3.60 -12.50 -7.99
N GLN A 95 3.98 -13.66 -8.53
CA GLN A 95 5.08 -13.85 -9.50
C GLN A 95 6.46 -13.30 -9.05
N GLY A 96 6.67 -13.10 -7.75
CA GLY A 96 7.89 -12.50 -7.22
C GLY A 96 8.10 -11.04 -7.65
N ASP A 97 7.04 -10.36 -8.10
CA ASP A 97 7.05 -8.93 -8.42
C ASP A 97 6.48 -8.12 -7.25
N ARG A 98 6.48 -6.79 -7.35
CA ARG A 98 5.90 -5.86 -6.38
C ARG A 98 4.38 -5.81 -6.51
N ILE A 99 3.74 -6.97 -6.54
CA ILE A 99 2.29 -7.13 -6.61
C ILE A 99 1.88 -8.01 -5.43
N VAL A 100 0.97 -7.51 -4.60
CA VAL A 100 0.43 -8.26 -3.46
C VAL A 100 -1.06 -8.48 -3.67
N GLN A 101 -1.49 -9.73 -3.52
CA GLN A 101 -2.89 -10.14 -3.59
C GLN A 101 -3.40 -10.45 -2.19
N LEU A 102 -4.54 -9.88 -1.82
CA LEU A 102 -5.34 -10.34 -0.70
C LEU A 102 -6.53 -11.10 -1.28
N ALA A 103 -6.62 -12.41 -1.01
CA ALA A 103 -7.82 -13.20 -1.26
C ALA A 103 -8.78 -12.97 -0.08
N LEU A 104 -10.03 -12.64 -0.39
CA LEU A 104 -11.02 -12.20 0.58
C LEU A 104 -12.34 -12.93 0.36
N THR A 105 -13.04 -13.23 1.45
CA THR A 105 -14.43 -13.66 1.44
C THR A 105 -15.28 -12.53 1.99
N ALA A 106 -15.99 -11.83 1.10
CA ALA A 106 -16.91 -10.74 1.43
C ALA A 106 -18.36 -11.25 1.54
N LYS A 107 -19.29 -10.35 1.92
CA LYS A 107 -20.73 -10.67 1.95
C LYS A 107 -21.27 -11.16 0.61
N GLU A 108 -20.73 -10.63 -0.49
CA GLU A 108 -21.12 -10.97 -1.86
C GLU A 108 -20.46 -12.25 -2.38
N GLY A 109 -19.52 -12.84 -1.62
CA GLY A 109 -18.76 -14.02 -2.02
C GLY A 109 -17.25 -13.76 -2.09
N PRO A 110 -16.50 -14.69 -2.69
CA PRO A 110 -15.06 -14.57 -2.90
C PRO A 110 -14.71 -13.37 -3.79
N CYS A 111 -13.66 -12.65 -3.43
CA CYS A 111 -13.12 -11.53 -4.19
C CYS A 111 -11.63 -11.35 -3.90
N ARG A 112 -10.97 -10.45 -4.64
CA ARG A 112 -9.55 -10.15 -4.42
C ARG A 112 -9.30 -8.66 -4.38
N LEU A 113 -8.40 -8.23 -3.49
CA LEU A 113 -7.80 -6.90 -3.52
C LEU A 113 -6.35 -7.03 -3.97
N ILE A 114 -6.02 -6.42 -5.11
CA ILE A 114 -4.67 -6.43 -5.68
C ILE A 114 -4.01 -5.08 -5.45
N ALA A 115 -2.81 -5.10 -4.86
CA ALA A 115 -1.94 -3.95 -4.72
C ALA A 115 -0.76 -4.05 -5.69
N GLU A 116 -0.80 -3.26 -6.77
CA GLU A 116 0.31 -3.10 -7.69
C GLU A 116 1.25 -1.99 -7.18
N LEU A 117 2.40 -2.38 -6.65
CA LEU A 117 3.40 -1.50 -6.01
C LEU A 117 4.63 -1.27 -6.91
N THR A 118 4.39 -1.26 -8.21
CA THR A 118 5.40 -1.18 -9.28
C THR A 118 5.91 0.25 -9.56
N GLY A 119 5.41 1.25 -8.83
CA GLY A 119 5.86 2.63 -8.88
C GLY A 119 5.11 3.46 -9.92
N LYS A 120 5.55 3.47 -11.18
CA LYS A 120 4.94 4.33 -12.22
C LYS A 120 3.48 3.93 -12.49
N THR A 121 3.22 2.63 -12.55
CA THR A 121 1.91 2.04 -12.84
C THR A 121 1.19 1.55 -11.60
N SER A 122 1.62 1.99 -10.40
CA SER A 122 1.00 1.52 -9.16
C SER A 122 -0.51 1.75 -9.13
N ASN A 123 -1.24 0.76 -8.62
CA ASN A 123 -2.70 0.78 -8.53
C ASN A 123 -3.21 -0.09 -7.38
N LEU A 124 -4.48 0.11 -7.01
CA LEU A 124 -5.25 -0.84 -6.20
C LEU A 124 -6.47 -1.27 -7.00
N LEU A 125 -6.67 -2.57 -7.12
CA LEU A 125 -7.73 -3.17 -7.92
C LEU A 125 -8.59 -4.07 -7.03
N VAL A 126 -9.90 -3.99 -7.19
CA VAL A 126 -10.84 -4.97 -6.64
C VAL A 126 -11.29 -5.87 -7.76
N LEU A 127 -11.07 -7.17 -7.59
CA LEU A 127 -11.51 -8.20 -8.53
C LEU A 127 -12.67 -9.00 -7.94
N ASP A 128 -13.59 -9.44 -8.79
CA ASP A 128 -14.56 -10.46 -8.42
C ASP A 128 -13.95 -11.88 -8.38
N GLU A 129 -14.81 -12.87 -8.13
CA GLU A 129 -14.46 -14.29 -8.14
C GLU A 129 -13.88 -14.73 -9.49
N ALA A 130 -14.48 -14.29 -10.60
CA ALA A 130 -14.02 -14.59 -11.96
C ALA A 130 -12.70 -13.89 -12.33
N GLY A 131 -12.22 -12.96 -11.50
CA GLY A 131 -11.00 -12.18 -11.74
C GLY A 131 -11.23 -10.94 -12.60
N GLN A 132 -12.48 -10.53 -12.82
CA GLN A 132 -12.79 -9.30 -13.51
C GLN A 132 -12.65 -8.11 -12.57
N ILE A 133 -12.12 -7.01 -13.10
CA ILE A 133 -11.90 -5.79 -12.34
C ILE A 133 -13.25 -5.12 -12.08
N ARG A 134 -13.63 -4.95 -10.82
CA ARG A 134 -14.83 -4.20 -10.42
C ARG A 134 -14.55 -2.72 -10.18
N ARG A 135 -13.35 -2.41 -9.67
CA ARG A 135 -12.95 -1.04 -9.36
C ARG A 135 -11.44 -0.91 -9.30
N ASP A 136 -10.95 0.27 -9.68
CA ASP A 136 -9.55 0.66 -9.47
C ASP A 136 -9.43 2.01 -8.76
N LEU A 137 -8.27 2.24 -8.15
CA LEU A 137 -7.95 3.48 -7.43
C LEU A 137 -7.74 4.66 -8.39
N ASN A 138 -7.12 4.41 -9.55
CA ASN A 138 -6.71 5.46 -10.47
C ASN A 138 -7.86 5.92 -11.40
N GLY A 139 -8.99 5.21 -11.44
CA GLY A 139 -10.14 5.52 -12.29
C GLY A 139 -9.87 5.33 -13.78
N VAL A 140 -9.11 4.29 -14.16
CA VAL A 140 -8.73 4.04 -15.54
C VAL A 140 -9.97 3.69 -16.37
N LYS A 141 -10.27 4.51 -17.39
CA LYS A 141 -11.43 4.30 -18.27
C LYS A 141 -11.34 2.96 -19.01
N GLY A 142 -12.45 2.23 -19.01
CA GLY A 142 -12.58 0.95 -19.72
C GLY A 142 -11.95 -0.24 -18.99
N LEU A 143 -11.33 -0.05 -17.82
CA LEU A 143 -10.68 -1.14 -17.09
C LEU A 143 -11.69 -2.05 -16.36
N VAL A 144 -12.80 -1.47 -15.86
CA VAL A 144 -13.85 -2.22 -15.17
C VAL A 144 -14.52 -3.20 -16.14
N GLY A 145 -14.72 -4.44 -15.68
CA GLY A 145 -15.26 -5.56 -16.45
C GLY A 145 -14.21 -6.37 -17.21
N GLN A 146 -12.96 -5.89 -17.31
CA GLN A 146 -11.88 -6.66 -17.93
C GLN A 146 -11.32 -7.70 -16.97
N LEU A 147 -10.89 -8.85 -17.51
CA LEU A 147 -10.12 -9.84 -16.75
C LEU A 147 -8.77 -9.22 -16.35
N TYR A 148 -8.42 -9.34 -15.08
CA TYR A 148 -7.13 -8.88 -14.60
C TYR A 148 -5.99 -9.73 -15.14
N VAL A 149 -4.98 -9.05 -15.69
CA VAL A 149 -3.72 -9.65 -16.11
C VAL A 149 -2.60 -8.87 -15.42
N PRO A 150 -1.75 -9.53 -14.59
CA PRO A 150 -0.60 -8.87 -13.99
C PRO A 150 0.26 -8.20 -15.05
N PRO A 151 0.71 -6.94 -14.85
CA PRO A 151 1.56 -6.27 -15.80
C PRO A 151 2.83 -7.08 -16.03
N THR A 152 3.14 -7.37 -17.31
CA THR A 152 4.39 -8.01 -17.70
C THR A 152 5.54 -7.05 -17.50
N HIS A 153 6.12 -7.06 -16.30
CA HIS A 153 7.43 -6.49 -16.13
C HIS A 153 8.44 -7.43 -16.79
N GLN A 154 8.95 -7.02 -17.97
CA GLN A 154 10.25 -7.54 -18.43
C GLN A 154 11.18 -7.42 -17.23
N GLN A 155 11.68 -8.56 -16.75
CA GLN A 155 12.70 -8.64 -15.73
C GLN A 155 13.92 -7.87 -16.23
N ARG A 156 13.90 -6.53 -16.15
CA ARG A 156 15.11 -5.73 -16.28
C ARG A 156 15.99 -6.23 -15.16
N GLU A 157 17.10 -6.80 -15.60
CA GLU A 157 18.17 -7.44 -14.85
C GLU A 157 18.12 -7.06 -13.39
N ARG A 158 17.95 -8.08 -12.53
CA ARG A 158 18.11 -7.98 -11.08
C ARG A 158 19.46 -7.31 -10.83
N GLY A 159 19.47 -5.98 -10.71
CA GLY A 159 20.65 -5.23 -10.33
C GLY A 159 21.09 -5.79 -8.99
N ALA A 160 22.32 -6.30 -8.94
CA ALA A 160 22.89 -7.12 -7.88
C ALA A 160 23.07 -6.42 -6.51
N THR A 161 22.22 -5.43 -6.21
CA THR A 161 22.20 -4.69 -4.96
C THR A 161 20.76 -4.59 -4.45
N ASP A 162 20.04 -5.71 -4.33
CA ASP A 162 18.86 -5.79 -3.47
C ASP A 162 19.36 -5.91 -2.01
N HIS A 163 20.10 -4.89 -1.57
CA HIS A 163 20.47 -4.75 -0.16
C HIS A 163 19.17 -4.50 0.58
N ALA A 164 18.71 -5.51 1.30
CA ALA A 164 17.50 -5.40 2.09
C ALA A 164 17.70 -4.32 3.16
N ARG A 165 17.20 -3.12 2.85
CA ARG A 165 17.39 -1.87 3.61
C ARG A 165 16.93 -1.98 5.06
N PHE A 166 16.08 -2.96 5.33
CA PHE A 166 15.41 -3.20 6.61
C PHE A 166 15.95 -4.46 7.33
N SER A 167 17.17 -4.89 7.00
CA SER A 167 17.79 -6.09 7.61
C SER A 167 18.71 -5.77 8.80
N GLN A 168 19.04 -4.49 9.00
CA GLN A 168 19.91 -4.02 10.06
C GLN A 168 19.06 -3.14 11.00
N ASP A 169 19.30 -3.27 12.31
CA ASP A 169 18.58 -2.56 13.38
C ASP A 169 17.07 -2.86 13.41
N ILE A 170 16.75 -4.12 13.69
CA ILE A 170 15.38 -4.58 13.91
C ILE A 170 14.83 -3.96 15.20
N PRO A 171 13.77 -3.13 15.13
CA PRO A 171 13.11 -2.61 16.32
C PRO A 171 12.51 -3.75 17.15
N GLU A 172 12.54 -3.61 18.48
CA GLU A 172 11.82 -4.51 19.37
C GLU A 172 10.30 -4.28 19.19
N SER A 173 9.70 -5.09 18.32
CA SER A 173 8.31 -4.99 17.91
C SER A 173 7.82 -6.38 17.52
N PRO A 174 6.53 -6.72 17.73
CA PRO A 174 5.95 -7.93 17.18
C PRO A 174 6.01 -8.01 15.64
N PHE A 175 6.16 -6.85 15.00
CA PHE A 175 6.28 -6.68 13.54
C PHE A 175 7.51 -5.82 13.23
N PRO A 176 8.71 -6.40 13.34
CA PRO A 176 9.96 -5.68 13.24
C PRO A 176 10.19 -5.05 11.86
N LEU A 177 9.85 -5.76 10.79
CA LEU A 177 10.05 -5.28 9.43
C LEU A 177 9.10 -4.13 9.12
N SER A 178 7.82 -4.26 9.51
CA SER A 178 6.86 -3.17 9.39
C SER A 178 7.29 -1.93 10.17
N ALA A 179 7.83 -2.09 11.39
CA ALA A 179 8.35 -0.98 12.19
C ALA A 179 9.55 -0.29 11.53
N ALA A 180 10.49 -1.06 10.96
CA ALA A 180 11.64 -0.52 10.24
C ALA A 180 11.21 0.24 8.97
N ILE A 181 10.23 -0.29 8.22
CA ILE A 181 9.65 0.38 7.05
C ILE A 181 8.97 1.69 7.48
N GLU A 182 8.12 1.67 8.50
CA GLU A 182 7.44 2.86 9.04
C GLU A 182 8.45 3.95 9.42
N ALA A 183 9.50 3.60 10.18
CA ALA A 183 10.54 4.53 10.60
C ALA A 183 11.29 5.16 9.42
N HIS A 184 11.60 4.37 8.39
CA HIS A 184 12.27 4.87 7.18
C HIS A 184 11.41 5.90 6.43
N TYR A 185 10.14 5.61 6.23
CA TYR A 185 9.25 6.51 5.49
C TYR A 185 8.87 7.75 6.29
N HIS A 186 8.79 7.66 7.62
CA HIS A 186 8.61 8.83 8.48
C HIS A 186 9.82 9.78 8.39
N LYS A 187 11.06 9.26 8.48
CA LYS A 187 12.29 10.04 8.29
C LYS A 187 12.35 10.68 6.90
N ALA A 188 12.00 9.93 5.86
CA ALA A 188 11.98 10.44 4.48
C ALA A 188 10.93 11.54 4.27
N ALA A 189 9.73 11.41 4.86
CA ALA A 189 8.69 12.43 4.80
C ALA A 189 9.15 13.73 5.50
N ALA A 190 9.73 13.63 6.69
CA ALA A 190 10.27 14.77 7.41
C ALA A 190 11.37 15.50 6.61
N ALA A 191 12.30 14.77 6.00
CA ALA A 191 13.33 15.33 5.15
C ALA A 191 12.75 16.07 3.92
N SER A 192 11.73 15.50 3.27
CA SER A 192 11.06 16.13 2.13
C SER A 192 10.35 17.44 2.50
N ILE A 193 9.71 17.50 3.68
CA ILE A 193 9.06 18.72 4.19
C ILE A 193 10.10 19.84 4.38
N VAL A 194 11.23 19.52 5.02
CA VAL A 194 12.33 20.48 5.23
C VAL A 194 12.86 21.00 3.90
N GLU A 195 13.06 20.13 2.92
CA GLU A 195 13.59 20.52 1.60
C GLU A 195 12.59 21.36 0.79
N ARG A 196 11.29 21.04 0.85
CA ARG A 196 10.22 21.86 0.26
C ARG A 196 10.15 23.24 0.91
N ALA A 197 10.34 23.34 2.23
CA ALA A 197 10.38 24.63 2.93
C ALA A 197 11.59 25.48 2.51
N ARG A 198 12.77 24.86 2.36
CA ARG A 198 14.00 25.52 1.90
C ARG A 198 13.88 26.03 0.47
N THR A 199 13.42 25.19 -0.44
CA THR A 199 13.21 25.55 -1.86
C THR A 199 12.17 26.65 -2.02
N ALA A 200 11.07 26.61 -1.26
CA ALA A 200 10.07 27.69 -1.25
C ALA A 200 10.65 29.03 -0.75
N LYS A 201 11.47 29.01 0.30
CA LYS A 201 12.14 30.22 0.84
C LYS A 201 13.14 30.80 -0.16
N ALA A 202 13.94 29.95 -0.80
CA ALA A 202 14.87 30.37 -1.86
C ALA A 202 14.14 30.94 -3.09
N GLY A 203 13.00 30.37 -3.48
CA GLY A 203 12.16 30.88 -4.55
C GLY A 203 11.57 32.27 -4.25
N LYS A 204 11.16 32.53 -3.00
CA LYS A 204 10.69 33.86 -2.56
C LYS A 204 11.80 34.91 -2.58
N LEU A 205 13.00 34.57 -2.11
CA LEU A 205 14.16 35.48 -2.11
C LEU A 205 14.62 35.84 -3.53
N ARG A 206 14.60 34.88 -4.47
CA ARG A 206 14.91 35.16 -5.89
C ARG A 206 13.90 36.09 -6.55
N LYS A 207 12.62 36.04 -6.14
CA LYS A 207 11.57 36.94 -6.65
C LYS A 207 11.69 38.35 -6.07
N SER A 208 12.20 38.51 -4.85
CA SER A 208 12.39 39.83 -4.23
C SER A 208 13.63 40.57 -4.75
N ILE A 209 14.66 39.86 -5.19
CA ILE A 209 15.88 40.48 -5.75
C ILE A 209 15.70 40.92 -7.21
N LYS A 210 14.73 40.34 -7.94
CA LYS A 210 14.41 40.72 -9.33
C LYS A 210 13.42 41.89 -9.44
N LYS A 211 13.03 42.50 -8.33
CA LYS A 211 12.08 43.61 -8.24
C LYS A 211 12.79 44.84 -7.68
#